data_AF-A0A930NKN0-F1
#
_entry.id   AF-A0A930NKN0-F1
#
_cell.length_a   1.000
_cell.length_b   1.000
_cell.length_c   1.000
_cell.angle_alpha   90.00
_cell.angle_beta   90.00
_cell.angle_gamma   90.00
#
_symmetry.space_group_name_H-M   'P 1'
#
loop_
_entity.id
_entity.type
_entity.pdbx_description
1 polymer ?
#
loop_
_entity_poly.entity_id
_entity_poly.type
_entity_poly.pdbx_seq_one_letter_code
_entity_poly.pdbx_strand_id
1 'polypeptide(L)'
;MKKIFTLVIVSFLSALAVQAQTLKVTKTDGNVVTYNASDISKIEFLPSETPSQPKLIHEFTGYLTVKNRVFDNKRFDTGAKIKVLQDGAKFLAEFSDAQWGTGSFVITMANHAINGTGKMKIANPNGGGAAKEYDATMSGSMREIKISIPLLMGGTDITWHYAEASAASKVAGIYTGTTSLLVGPAYGPYDASNVSYKITANEDGTINVTTPTESYAGIMMVGNLTIDSYTVKNLSYDEATHSFIRDYSSDGLKVHLKSEGGLMSLNKDYAFESPSKIIVKLDENGTLTITNSYRLTHMPLSISATYTGKKAK
;
A
#
# COMPACT_ATOMS: atom_id res chain seq x y z
N MET A 1 -2.98 -4.45 41.34
CA MET A 1 -2.34 -5.28 42.39
C MET A 1 -1.90 -6.60 41.78
N LYS A 2 -0.60 -6.87 41.66
CA LYS A 2 -0.09 -8.17 41.20
C LYS A 2 -0.28 -9.18 42.33
N LYS A 3 -1.21 -10.13 42.19
CA LYS A 3 -1.40 -11.21 43.17
C LYS A 3 -0.46 -12.36 42.82
N ILE A 4 0.51 -12.61 43.69
CA ILE A 4 1.40 -13.78 43.62
C ILE A 4 0.60 -14.94 44.25
N PHE A 5 0.30 -15.98 43.47
CA PHE A 5 -0.30 -17.20 43.99
C PHE A 5 0.81 -18.16 44.43
N THR A 6 0.96 -18.34 45.74
CA THR A 6 1.82 -19.38 46.30
C THR A 6 1.09 -20.71 46.27
N LEU A 7 1.59 -21.67 45.49
CA LEU A 7 1.06 -23.04 45.46
C LEU A 7 1.66 -23.84 46.64
N VAL A 8 0.85 -24.21 47.63
CA VAL A 8 1.26 -25.12 48.71
C VAL A 8 0.96 -26.55 48.27
N ILE A 9 1.99 -27.30 47.88
CA ILE A 9 1.87 -28.74 47.64
C ILE A 9 2.08 -29.44 48.99
N VAL A 10 1.01 -29.94 49.59
CA VAL A 10 1.10 -30.83 50.76
C VAL A 10 1.37 -32.25 50.23
N SER A 11 2.60 -32.72 50.36
CA SER A 11 2.95 -34.12 50.11
C SER A 11 2.62 -34.97 51.34
N PHE A 12 1.52 -35.72 51.31
CA PHE A 12 1.29 -36.83 52.25
C PHE A 12 1.73 -38.14 51.59
N LEU A 13 2.84 -38.68 52.08
CA LEU A 13 3.28 -40.06 51.85
C LEU A 13 2.63 -40.96 52.90
N SER A 14 1.61 -41.71 52.50
CA SER A 14 1.35 -43.07 53.00
C SER A 14 0.30 -43.74 52.12
N ALA A 15 0.62 -44.97 51.70
CA ALA A 15 -0.21 -45.78 50.82
C ALA A 15 -1.57 -46.10 51.45
N LEU A 16 -2.66 -45.84 50.70
CA LEU A 16 -3.95 -46.57 50.71
C LEU A 16 -4.90 -45.88 49.71
N ALA A 17 -5.38 -46.64 48.71
CA ALA A 17 -6.38 -46.29 47.69
C ALA A 17 -6.11 -45.04 46.83
N VAL A 18 -5.88 -45.24 45.52
CA VAL A 18 -5.99 -44.16 44.53
C VAL A 18 -7.47 -43.74 44.45
N GLN A 19 -7.92 -42.91 45.39
CA GLN A 19 -9.18 -42.19 45.24
C GLN A 19 -9.01 -41.16 44.12
N ALA A 20 -10.00 -41.09 43.21
CA ALA A 20 -10.02 -40.14 42.12
C ALA A 20 -9.83 -38.71 42.65
N GLN A 21 -8.78 -38.03 42.17
CA GLN A 21 -8.49 -36.65 42.56
C GLN A 21 -9.26 -35.69 41.65
N THR A 22 -9.68 -34.54 42.19
CA THR A 22 -10.37 -33.49 41.42
C THR A 22 -9.66 -32.15 41.56
N LEU A 23 -9.67 -31.34 40.49
CA LEU A 23 -9.28 -29.93 40.54
C LEU A 23 -10.54 -29.08 40.77
N LYS A 24 -10.56 -28.32 41.86
CA LYS A 24 -11.62 -27.36 42.18
C LYS A 24 -11.14 -25.94 41.90
N VAL A 25 -11.81 -25.24 40.98
CA VAL A 25 -11.57 -23.84 40.65
C VAL A 25 -12.73 -23.00 41.16
N THR A 26 -12.49 -22.21 42.20
CA THR A 26 -13.48 -21.24 42.70
C THR A 26 -13.25 -19.90 42.00
N LYS A 27 -14.24 -19.47 41.23
CA LYS A 27 -14.26 -18.18 40.54
C LYS A 27 -14.57 -17.05 41.53
N THR A 28 -14.23 -15.82 41.15
CA THR A 28 -14.43 -14.62 41.98
C THR A 28 -15.90 -14.24 42.17
N ASP A 29 -16.79 -14.75 41.32
CA ASP A 29 -18.25 -14.63 41.43
C ASP A 29 -18.86 -15.67 42.40
N GLY A 30 -18.02 -16.49 43.06
CA GLY A 30 -18.45 -17.56 43.97
C GLY A 30 -18.80 -18.87 43.27
N ASN A 31 -18.83 -18.91 41.93
CA ASN A 31 -19.08 -20.14 41.19
C ASN A 31 -17.90 -21.10 41.30
N VAL A 32 -18.21 -22.38 41.43
CA VAL A 32 -17.21 -23.44 41.55
C VAL A 32 -17.27 -24.32 40.32
N VAL A 33 -16.13 -24.54 39.68
CA VAL A 33 -15.96 -25.53 38.61
C VAL A 33 -15.04 -26.64 39.12
N THR A 34 -15.45 -27.89 38.94
CA THR A 34 -14.69 -29.07 39.37
C THR A 34 -14.38 -29.94 38.16
N TYR A 35 -13.13 -30.39 38.04
CA TYR A 35 -12.65 -31.29 36.99
C TYR A 35 -12.10 -32.57 37.61
N ASN A 36 -12.37 -33.74 37.03
CA ASN A 36 -11.63 -34.95 37.43
C ASN A 36 -10.19 -34.83 36.92
N ALA A 37 -9.21 -35.24 37.73
CA ALA A 37 -7.81 -35.16 37.34
C ALA A 37 -7.49 -36.01 36.10
N SER A 38 -8.24 -37.10 35.86
CA SER A 38 -8.12 -37.94 34.65
C SER A 38 -8.44 -37.19 33.35
N ASP A 39 -9.21 -36.11 33.43
CA ASP A 39 -9.74 -35.42 32.26
C ASP A 39 -8.85 -34.22 31.85
N ILE A 40 -7.79 -33.95 32.62
CA ILE A 40 -6.92 -32.78 32.44
C ILE A 40 -5.63 -33.20 31.73
N SER A 41 -5.44 -32.73 30.50
CA SER A 41 -4.16 -32.89 29.78
C SER A 41 -3.18 -31.73 30.00
N LYS A 42 -3.68 -30.51 30.25
CA LYS A 42 -2.87 -29.28 30.42
C LYS A 42 -3.67 -28.17 31.11
N ILE A 43 -3.00 -27.29 31.85
CA ILE A 43 -3.57 -26.05 32.42
C ILE A 43 -2.68 -24.87 32.00
N GLU A 44 -3.25 -23.85 31.38
CA GLU A 44 -2.53 -22.65 30.92
C GLU A 44 -3.23 -21.37 31.37
N PHE A 45 -2.45 -20.38 31.78
CA PHE A 45 -2.93 -19.04 32.11
C PHE A 45 -2.52 -18.08 30.99
N LEU A 46 -3.49 -17.66 30.19
CA LEU A 46 -3.29 -16.70 29.10
C LEU A 46 -3.63 -15.28 29.58
N PRO A 47 -2.91 -14.23 29.15
CA PRO A 47 -3.27 -12.85 29.45
C PRO A 47 -4.65 -12.51 28.84
N SER A 48 -5.44 -11.73 29.60
CA SER A 48 -6.85 -11.41 29.29
C SER A 48 -7.06 -10.71 27.95
N GLU A 49 -6.04 -10.04 27.41
CA GLU A 49 -6.12 -9.29 26.16
C GLU A 49 -4.77 -9.38 25.45
N THR A 50 -4.78 -9.75 24.18
CA THR A 50 -3.66 -9.46 23.28
C THR A 50 -3.56 -7.92 23.19
N PRO A 51 -2.39 -7.29 23.41
CA PRO A 51 -2.30 -5.84 23.28
C PRO A 51 -2.79 -5.43 21.89
N SER A 52 -3.84 -4.59 21.85
CA SER A 52 -4.36 -3.97 20.65
C SER A 52 -3.20 -3.28 19.93
N GLN A 53 -2.83 -3.74 18.74
CA GLN A 53 -1.84 -3.03 17.94
C GLN A 53 -2.41 -1.65 17.53
N PRO A 54 -1.60 -0.58 17.54
CA PRO A 54 -2.05 0.73 17.10
C PRO A 54 -2.63 0.67 15.69
N LYS A 55 -3.85 1.17 15.52
CA LYS A 55 -4.53 1.18 14.22
C LYS A 55 -4.09 2.40 13.42
N LEU A 56 -3.54 2.18 12.22
CA LEU A 56 -3.28 3.26 11.27
C LEU A 56 -4.60 3.94 10.89
N ILE A 57 -4.67 5.26 11.06
CA ILE A 57 -5.81 6.09 10.65
C ILE A 57 -5.51 6.77 9.33
N HIS A 58 -4.34 7.41 9.22
CA HIS A 58 -3.93 8.17 8.04
C HIS A 58 -2.43 8.05 7.79
N GLU A 59 -2.04 8.13 6.53
CA GLU A 59 -0.65 8.30 6.07
C GLU A 59 -0.62 9.46 5.09
N PHE A 60 0.24 10.44 5.35
CA PHE A 60 0.42 11.62 4.53
C PHE A 60 1.86 11.69 4.02
N THR A 61 2.01 12.24 2.82
CA THR A 61 3.30 12.48 2.17
C THR A 61 3.55 13.98 2.09
N GLY A 62 4.81 14.37 2.09
CA GLY A 62 5.20 15.77 2.09
C GLY A 62 6.68 15.95 1.80
N TYR A 63 7.12 17.20 1.92
CA TYR A 63 8.54 17.57 1.84
C TYR A 63 8.96 18.27 3.12
N LEU A 64 10.28 18.40 3.33
CA LEU A 64 10.83 19.01 4.53
C LEU A 64 11.49 20.34 4.20
N THR A 65 11.47 21.23 5.18
CA THR A 65 12.44 22.30 5.32
C THR A 65 13.12 22.14 6.66
N VAL A 66 14.45 22.25 6.71
CA VAL A 66 15.22 22.09 7.94
C VAL A 66 16.01 23.34 8.25
N LYS A 67 15.91 23.77 9.51
CA LYS A 67 16.65 24.88 10.08
C LYS A 67 17.49 24.41 11.25
N ASN A 68 18.77 24.73 11.23
CA ASN A 68 19.70 24.55 12.34
C ASN A 68 20.83 25.57 12.20
N ARG A 69 21.97 25.36 12.90
CA ARG A 69 23.11 26.27 12.80
C ARG A 69 23.75 26.35 11.40
N VAL A 70 23.58 25.31 10.57
CA VAL A 70 24.20 25.16 9.25
C VAL A 70 23.19 25.40 8.12
N PHE A 71 21.95 24.94 8.29
CA PHE A 71 20.88 25.09 7.32
C PHE A 71 19.92 26.20 7.74
N ASP A 72 19.61 27.10 6.81
CA ASP A 72 18.51 28.05 6.97
C ASP A 72 17.37 27.66 6.04
N ASN A 73 16.32 27.05 6.61
CA ASN A 73 15.13 26.53 5.90
C ASN A 73 15.45 25.76 4.61
N LYS A 74 16.50 24.94 4.63
CA LYS A 74 16.91 24.16 3.45
C LYS A 74 15.85 23.11 3.14
N ARG A 75 15.40 23.07 1.87
CA ARG A 75 14.41 22.10 1.38
C ARG A 75 15.03 20.72 1.15
N PHE A 76 14.27 19.67 1.51
CA PHE A 76 14.57 18.27 1.24
C PHE A 76 13.32 17.56 0.70
N ASP A 77 13.44 16.94 -0.46
CA ASP A 77 12.39 16.17 -1.14
C ASP A 77 12.71 14.66 -1.08
N THR A 78 13.00 14.17 0.12
CA THR A 78 13.50 12.81 0.39
C THR A 78 12.40 11.80 0.74
N GLY A 79 11.16 12.11 0.37
CA GLY A 79 10.00 11.24 0.55
C GLY A 79 9.45 11.23 1.98
N ALA A 80 9.39 12.38 2.63
CA ALA A 80 8.97 12.50 4.02
C ALA A 80 7.48 12.15 4.23
N LYS A 81 7.20 11.42 5.31
CA LYS A 81 5.87 10.92 5.64
C LYS A 81 5.50 11.19 7.08
N ILE A 82 4.19 11.36 7.32
CA ILE A 82 3.60 11.34 8.65
C ILE A 82 2.44 10.35 8.66
N LYS A 83 2.50 9.37 9.56
CA LYS A 83 1.39 8.46 9.87
C LYS A 83 0.73 8.87 11.17
N VAL A 84 -0.59 8.82 11.21
CA VAL A 84 -1.38 9.01 12.43
C VAL A 84 -1.99 7.67 12.81
N LEU A 85 -1.71 7.22 14.02
CA LEU A 85 -2.22 5.95 14.57
C LEU A 85 -3.07 6.20 15.81
N GLN A 86 -4.04 5.33 16.03
CA GLN A 86 -4.85 5.28 17.25
C GLN A 86 -4.44 4.09 18.10
N ASP A 87 -4.08 4.36 19.36
CA ASP A 87 -3.81 3.33 20.38
C ASP A 87 -4.77 3.57 21.56
N GLY A 88 -5.91 2.88 21.53
CA GLY A 88 -7.02 3.12 22.44
C GLY A 88 -7.52 4.57 22.37
N ALA A 89 -7.36 5.30 23.47
CA ALA A 89 -7.74 6.72 23.59
C ALA A 89 -6.62 7.70 23.18
N LYS A 90 -5.42 7.21 22.85
CA LYS A 90 -4.26 8.03 22.48
C LYS A 90 -4.10 8.08 20.97
N PHE A 91 -3.57 9.21 20.50
CA PHE A 91 -3.10 9.34 19.14
C PHE A 91 -1.57 9.37 19.12
N LEU A 92 -1.01 8.67 18.15
CA LEU A 92 0.42 8.61 17.88
C LEU A 92 0.68 9.19 16.51
N ALA A 93 1.78 9.95 16.37
CA ALA A 93 2.31 10.33 15.08
C ALA A 93 3.65 9.63 14.86
N GLU A 94 3.79 8.96 13.72
CA GLU A 94 5.06 8.43 13.25
C GLU A 94 5.56 9.27 12.07
N PHE A 95 6.75 9.83 12.24
CA PHE A 95 7.47 10.54 11.19
C PHE A 95 8.48 9.60 10.53
N SER A 96 8.65 9.70 9.22
CA SER A 96 9.77 9.06 8.52
C SER A 96 10.28 9.89 7.35
N ASP A 97 11.59 9.88 7.18
CA ASP A 97 12.30 10.48 6.06
C ASP A 97 13.63 9.73 5.82
N ALA A 98 14.05 9.62 4.56
CA ALA A 98 15.25 8.86 4.21
C ALA A 98 16.54 9.48 4.77
N GLN A 99 16.59 10.80 4.93
CA GLN A 99 17.77 11.53 5.39
C GLN A 99 17.66 11.97 6.85
N TRP A 100 16.46 12.37 7.26
CA TRP A 100 16.18 12.93 8.59
C TRP A 100 15.56 11.92 9.55
N GLY A 101 15.63 10.62 9.20
CA GLY A 101 15.38 9.52 10.10
C GLY A 101 13.90 9.28 10.41
N THR A 102 13.63 8.69 11.57
CA THR A 102 12.27 8.34 11.99
C THR A 102 11.94 8.97 13.33
N GLY A 103 10.65 9.17 13.61
CA GLY A 103 10.21 9.69 14.90
C GLY A 103 8.89 9.10 15.34
N SER A 104 8.70 9.04 16.66
CA SER A 104 7.46 8.56 17.28
C SER A 104 7.04 9.54 18.36
N PHE A 105 5.81 10.03 18.27
CA PHE A 105 5.26 11.09 19.11
C PHE A 105 3.91 10.69 19.66
N VAL A 106 3.68 10.98 20.94
CA VAL A 106 2.32 10.99 21.50
C VAL A 106 1.76 12.37 21.24
N ILE A 107 0.64 12.44 20.50
CA ILE A 107 0.07 13.70 20.02
C ILE A 107 -1.33 13.95 20.58
N THR A 108 -1.67 15.23 20.66
CA THR A 108 -3.02 15.74 20.83
C THR A 108 -3.41 16.54 19.59
N MET A 109 -4.68 16.44 19.21
CA MET A 109 -5.27 17.17 18.09
C MET A 109 -6.42 18.01 18.64
N ALA A 110 -6.21 19.32 18.74
CA ALA A 110 -7.22 20.25 19.25
C ALA A 110 -7.18 21.54 18.42
N ASN A 111 -8.35 22.10 18.09
CA ASN A 111 -8.49 23.35 17.35
C ASN A 111 -7.67 23.38 16.03
N HIS A 112 -7.67 22.28 15.27
CA HIS A 112 -6.90 22.12 14.03
C HIS A 112 -5.37 22.20 14.19
N ALA A 113 -4.85 22.14 15.42
CA ALA A 113 -3.44 22.08 15.73
C ALA A 113 -3.05 20.69 16.26
N ILE A 114 -1.85 20.27 15.90
CA ILE A 114 -1.18 19.10 16.48
C ILE A 114 -0.18 19.61 17.51
N ASN A 115 -0.11 18.95 18.67
CA ASN A 115 0.95 19.14 19.64
C ASN A 115 1.36 17.77 20.21
N GLY A 116 2.64 17.57 20.50
CA GLY A 116 3.10 16.29 21.04
C GLY A 116 4.55 16.29 21.48
N THR A 117 4.90 15.25 22.21
CA THR A 117 6.28 14.96 22.63
C THR A 117 6.65 13.56 22.19
N GLY A 118 7.93 13.35 21.92
CA GLY A 118 8.38 12.10 21.34
C GLY A 118 9.88 12.03 21.22
N LYS A 119 10.32 11.06 20.42
CA LYS A 119 11.73 10.85 20.12
C LYS A 119 11.94 10.80 18.62
N MET A 120 13.07 11.34 18.19
CA MET A 120 13.59 11.25 16.83
C MET A 120 14.83 10.39 16.82
N LYS A 121 14.92 9.46 15.86
CA LYS A 121 16.07 8.60 15.63
C LYS A 121 16.72 8.98 14.30
N ILE A 122 17.89 9.60 14.37
CA ILE A 122 18.55 10.24 13.23
C ILE A 122 20.00 9.74 13.12
N ALA A 123 20.38 9.27 11.93
CA ALA A 123 21.77 8.97 11.60
C ALA A 123 22.55 10.27 11.37
N ASN A 124 23.78 10.36 11.87
CA ASN A 124 24.61 11.55 11.65
C ASN A 124 24.85 11.75 10.14
N PRO A 125 24.35 12.83 9.52
CA PRO A 125 24.46 13.04 8.06
C PRO A 125 25.90 13.16 7.56
N ASN A 126 26.85 13.50 8.44
CA ASN A 126 28.24 13.81 8.10
C ASN A 126 29.24 12.69 8.42
N GLY A 127 28.80 11.50 8.85
CA GLY A 127 29.77 10.53 9.40
C GLY A 127 29.42 9.05 9.37
N GLY A 128 28.41 8.61 8.61
CA GLY A 128 28.12 7.17 8.44
C GLY A 128 27.87 6.39 9.75
N GLY A 129 27.51 7.09 10.82
CA GLY A 129 27.37 6.53 12.17
C GLY A 129 25.98 5.99 12.45
N ALA A 130 25.88 5.07 13.42
CA ALA A 130 24.61 4.53 13.90
C ALA A 130 23.63 5.64 14.32
N ALA A 131 22.34 5.44 14.03
CA ALA A 131 21.31 6.40 14.36
C ALA A 131 21.19 6.61 15.88
N LYS A 132 21.20 7.88 16.30
CA LYS A 132 21.05 8.29 17.70
C LYS A 132 19.62 8.76 17.95
N GLU A 133 19.16 8.55 19.18
CA GLU A 133 17.86 9.02 19.64
C GLU A 133 17.97 10.38 20.32
N TYR A 134 17.01 11.24 20.04
CA TYR A 134 16.91 12.60 20.56
C TYR A 134 15.48 12.84 21.04
N ASP A 135 15.34 13.51 22.18
CA ASP A 135 14.03 14.04 22.58
C ASP A 135 13.59 15.14 21.62
N ALA A 136 12.31 15.12 21.27
CA ALA A 136 11.75 16.03 20.30
C ALA A 136 10.30 16.41 20.66
N THR A 137 9.89 17.59 20.20
CA THR A 137 8.50 18.03 20.26
C THR A 137 7.94 18.15 18.85
N MET A 138 6.63 17.94 18.71
CA MET A 138 5.89 18.11 17.46
C MET A 138 4.82 19.18 17.69
N SER A 139 4.72 20.17 16.82
CA SER A 139 3.66 21.17 16.87
C SER A 139 3.33 21.73 15.48
N GLY A 140 2.14 22.28 15.29
CA GLY A 140 1.77 22.96 14.05
C GLY A 140 0.35 22.65 13.61
N SER A 141 0.09 22.85 12.31
CA SER A 141 -1.19 22.53 11.69
C SER A 141 -1.13 21.16 10.99
N MET A 142 -2.28 20.64 10.56
CA MET A 142 -2.32 19.40 9.75
C MET A 142 -1.58 19.51 8.40
N ARG A 143 -1.35 20.73 7.90
CA ARG A 143 -0.66 20.97 6.62
C ARG A 143 0.82 21.35 6.78
N GLU A 144 1.22 21.74 7.98
CA GLU A 144 2.59 22.14 8.29
C GLU A 144 2.91 21.76 9.73
N ILE A 145 3.79 20.78 9.90
CA ILE A 145 4.14 20.20 11.20
C ILE A 145 5.62 20.46 11.46
N LYS A 146 5.91 21.17 12.54
CA LYS A 146 7.25 21.43 13.03
C LYS A 146 7.65 20.39 14.07
N ILE A 147 8.80 19.77 13.87
CA ILE A 147 9.47 18.89 14.82
C ILE A 147 10.72 19.61 15.34
N SER A 148 10.77 19.91 16.65
CA SER A 148 11.91 20.58 17.26
C SER A 148 12.77 19.59 18.04
N ILE A 149 14.08 19.59 17.78
CA ILE A 149 15.07 18.66 18.31
C ILE A 149 16.22 19.49 18.93
N PRO A 150 16.10 19.94 20.20
CA PRO A 150 17.00 20.93 20.78
C PRO A 150 18.48 20.49 20.85
N LEU A 151 18.73 19.21 21.07
CA LEU A 151 20.08 18.67 21.26
C LEU A 151 20.76 18.23 19.96
N LEU A 152 20.08 18.30 18.81
CA LEU A 152 20.66 17.96 17.52
C LEU A 152 21.28 19.20 16.87
N MET A 153 22.58 19.15 16.58
CA MET A 153 23.33 20.17 15.83
C MET A 153 23.19 21.61 16.38
N GLY A 154 23.04 21.77 17.70
CA GLY A 154 22.85 23.08 18.34
C GLY A 154 21.42 23.62 18.26
N GLY A 155 20.44 22.73 18.03
CA GLY A 155 19.03 23.06 17.83
C GLY A 155 18.64 22.86 16.38
N THR A 156 17.82 21.84 16.11
CA THR A 156 17.31 21.56 14.77
C THR A 156 15.79 21.58 14.77
N ASP A 157 15.22 22.33 13.84
CA ASP A 157 13.81 22.34 13.53
C ASP A 157 13.60 21.72 12.15
N ILE A 158 12.79 20.66 12.08
CA ILE A 158 12.35 20.01 10.86
C ILE A 158 10.88 20.38 10.65
N THR A 159 10.57 21.15 9.62
CA THR A 159 9.19 21.47 9.25
C THR A 159 8.78 20.60 8.07
N TRP A 160 7.82 19.71 8.31
CA TRP A 160 7.17 18.92 7.29
C TRP A 160 5.99 19.70 6.70
N HIS A 161 5.93 19.72 5.38
CA HIS A 161 4.89 20.39 4.59
C HIS A 161 4.08 19.33 3.88
N TYR A 162 2.76 19.35 4.08
CA TYR A 162 1.85 18.48 3.34
C TYR A 162 1.97 18.76 1.84
N ALA A 163 2.29 17.71 1.09
CA ALA A 163 2.18 17.72 -0.35
C ALA A 163 1.03 16.82 -0.74
N GLU A 164 0.07 17.36 -1.51
CA GLU A 164 -0.97 16.51 -2.05
C GLU A 164 -0.34 15.47 -2.98
N ALA A 165 -0.66 14.20 -2.77
CA ALA A 165 -0.21 13.15 -3.65
C ALA A 165 -0.74 13.44 -5.07
N SER A 166 0.17 13.52 -6.05
CA SER A 166 -0.21 13.73 -7.44
C SER A 166 -1.22 12.66 -7.89
N ALA A 167 -2.09 12.99 -8.85
CA ALA A 167 -3.00 12.01 -9.43
C ALA A 167 -2.24 10.75 -9.91
N ALA A 168 -1.02 10.94 -10.46
CA ALA A 168 -0.17 9.86 -10.93
C ALA A 168 0.28 8.95 -9.79
N SER A 169 0.72 9.53 -8.67
CA SER A 169 1.11 8.77 -7.47
C SER A 169 -0.07 8.01 -6.86
N LYS A 170 -1.29 8.58 -6.90
CA LYS A 170 -2.51 7.92 -6.40
C LYS A 170 -2.85 6.66 -7.22
N VAL A 171 -2.66 6.70 -8.55
CA VAL A 171 -2.98 5.57 -9.45
C VAL A 171 -1.84 4.56 -9.66
N ALA A 172 -0.61 4.88 -9.28
CA ALA A 172 0.53 3.97 -9.45
C ALA A 172 0.35 2.66 -8.67
N GLY A 173 0.64 1.52 -9.31
CA GLY A 173 0.50 0.20 -8.71
C GLY A 173 0.34 -0.93 -9.72
N ILE A 174 0.18 -2.14 -9.19
CA ILE A 174 -0.17 -3.33 -9.98
C ILE A 174 -1.65 -3.63 -9.71
N TYR A 175 -2.41 -3.82 -10.77
CA TYR A 175 -3.84 -4.09 -10.71
C TYR A 175 -4.11 -5.43 -11.35
N THR A 176 -4.83 -6.30 -10.67
CA THR A 176 -5.26 -7.61 -11.20
C THR A 176 -6.75 -7.59 -11.45
N GLY A 177 -7.17 -8.12 -12.60
CA GLY A 177 -8.56 -8.07 -13.02
C GLY A 177 -8.83 -8.79 -14.32
N THR A 178 -9.78 -8.27 -15.08
CA THR A 178 -10.29 -8.88 -16.31
C THR A 178 -10.27 -7.85 -17.43
N THR A 179 -9.82 -8.27 -18.62
CA THR A 179 -9.90 -7.52 -19.86
C THR A 179 -10.99 -8.12 -20.74
N SER A 180 -11.80 -7.26 -21.37
CA SER A 180 -12.79 -7.62 -22.37
C SER A 180 -12.42 -6.96 -23.71
N LEU A 181 -12.23 -7.75 -24.75
CA LEU A 181 -11.70 -7.34 -26.05
C LEU A 181 -12.76 -7.48 -27.15
N LEU A 182 -12.89 -6.45 -27.99
CA LEU A 182 -13.67 -6.46 -29.22
C LEU A 182 -12.76 -6.27 -30.43
N VAL A 183 -13.03 -7.03 -31.49
CA VAL A 183 -12.40 -6.87 -32.81
C VAL A 183 -13.44 -6.26 -33.75
N GLY A 184 -13.20 -5.04 -34.20
CA GLY A 184 -14.20 -4.23 -34.90
C GLY A 184 -15.47 -4.01 -34.05
N PRO A 185 -16.58 -3.61 -34.69
CA PRO A 185 -17.83 -3.35 -33.97
C PRO A 185 -18.65 -4.62 -33.67
N ALA A 186 -18.29 -5.77 -34.23
CA ALA A 186 -19.18 -6.95 -34.28
C ALA A 186 -18.62 -8.24 -33.69
N TYR A 187 -17.32 -8.32 -33.35
CA TYR A 187 -16.71 -9.55 -32.87
C TYR A 187 -16.23 -9.42 -31.42
N GLY A 188 -16.78 -10.27 -30.56
CA GLY A 188 -16.55 -10.29 -29.12
C GLY A 188 -17.83 -10.01 -28.31
N PRO A 189 -17.71 -9.83 -26.98
CA PRO A 189 -16.47 -9.73 -26.21
C PRO A 189 -15.69 -11.05 -26.12
N TYR A 190 -14.37 -10.93 -26.11
CA TYR A 190 -13.43 -11.98 -25.74
C TYR A 190 -12.74 -11.59 -24.44
N ASP A 191 -12.84 -12.44 -23.42
CA ASP A 191 -12.37 -12.08 -22.09
C ASP A 191 -11.05 -12.77 -21.73
N ALA A 192 -10.17 -12.02 -21.08
CA ALA A 192 -8.96 -12.52 -20.43
C ALA A 192 -9.04 -12.20 -18.93
N SER A 193 -8.97 -13.23 -18.09
CA SER A 193 -9.08 -13.10 -16.63
C SER A 193 -7.73 -13.23 -15.93
N ASN A 194 -7.64 -12.72 -14.71
CA ASN A 194 -6.41 -12.72 -13.89
C ASN A 194 -5.22 -12.02 -14.54
N VAL A 195 -5.50 -11.01 -15.37
CA VAL A 195 -4.46 -10.23 -16.04
C VAL A 195 -4.02 -9.07 -15.16
N SER A 196 -2.72 -8.79 -15.16
CA SER A 196 -2.11 -7.81 -14.26
C SER A 196 -1.49 -6.63 -15.01
N TYR A 197 -2.11 -5.46 -14.89
CA TYR A 197 -1.62 -4.21 -15.46
C TYR A 197 -0.71 -3.49 -14.45
N LYS A 198 0.38 -2.91 -14.93
CA LYS A 198 1.29 -2.10 -14.10
C LYS A 198 1.20 -0.63 -14.50
N ILE A 199 0.91 0.21 -13.52
CA ILE A 199 0.87 1.66 -13.64
C ILE A 199 2.06 2.25 -12.87
N THR A 200 2.89 3.04 -13.53
CA THR A 200 4.04 3.71 -12.91
C THR A 200 3.88 5.22 -13.01
N ALA A 201 3.99 5.93 -11.88
CA ALA A 201 4.02 7.40 -11.88
C ALA A 201 5.38 7.92 -12.34
N ASN A 202 5.35 8.94 -13.19
CA ASN A 202 6.53 9.71 -13.58
C ASN A 202 6.67 10.95 -12.69
N GLU A 203 7.87 11.52 -12.63
CA GLU A 203 8.16 12.72 -11.82
C GLU A 203 7.40 13.96 -12.32
N ASP A 204 7.09 14.02 -13.61
CA ASP A 204 6.35 15.11 -14.26
C ASP A 204 4.82 15.05 -14.03
N GLY A 205 4.34 14.08 -13.24
CA GLY A 205 2.92 13.89 -12.96
C GLY A 205 2.15 13.12 -14.05
N THR A 206 2.84 12.60 -15.07
CA THR A 206 2.27 11.64 -16.03
C THR A 206 2.37 10.20 -15.52
N ILE A 207 1.76 9.25 -16.23
CA ILE A 207 1.91 7.81 -15.92
C ILE A 207 2.37 7.01 -17.13
N ASN A 208 3.01 5.87 -16.87
CA ASN A 208 3.24 4.81 -17.85
C ASN A 208 2.33 3.62 -17.56
N VAL A 209 1.79 3.00 -18.60
CA VAL A 209 0.95 1.81 -18.54
C VAL A 209 1.67 0.67 -19.23
N THR A 210 1.98 -0.39 -18.49
CA THR A 210 2.49 -1.65 -19.04
C THR A 210 1.36 -2.68 -19.05
N THR A 211 1.00 -3.15 -20.25
CA THR A 211 0.01 -4.21 -20.44
C THR A 211 0.66 -5.57 -20.14
N PRO A 212 -0.09 -6.54 -19.60
CA PRO A 212 0.39 -7.92 -19.53
C PRO A 212 0.36 -8.59 -20.91
N THR A 213 0.98 -9.77 -21.03
CA THR A 213 0.64 -10.68 -22.12
C THR A 213 -0.76 -11.24 -21.87
N GLU A 214 -1.63 -11.15 -22.86
CA GLU A 214 -3.04 -11.56 -22.78
C GLU A 214 -3.34 -12.61 -23.84
N SER A 215 -4.15 -13.61 -23.49
CA SER A 215 -4.59 -14.66 -24.41
C SER A 215 -6.11 -14.71 -24.48
N TYR A 216 -6.63 -14.78 -25.70
CA TYR A 216 -8.04 -14.77 -26.03
C TYR A 216 -8.37 -15.97 -26.91
N ALA A 217 -9.35 -16.77 -26.52
CA ALA A 217 -9.74 -17.98 -27.24
C ALA A 217 -10.81 -17.69 -28.29
N GLY A 218 -10.76 -18.43 -29.41
CA GLY A 218 -11.88 -18.49 -30.36
C GLY A 218 -12.21 -17.20 -31.10
N ILE A 219 -11.22 -16.33 -31.35
CA ILE A 219 -11.43 -15.14 -32.17
C ILE A 219 -11.73 -15.57 -33.61
N MET A 220 -12.79 -15.02 -34.19
CA MET A 220 -13.20 -15.38 -35.55
C MET A 220 -12.04 -15.15 -36.54
N MET A 221 -11.81 -16.10 -37.46
CA MET A 221 -10.71 -16.14 -38.44
C MET A 221 -9.28 -16.24 -37.86
N VAL A 222 -9.03 -15.76 -36.65
CA VAL A 222 -7.69 -15.72 -36.03
C VAL A 222 -7.43 -16.91 -35.11
N GLY A 223 -8.48 -17.50 -34.53
CA GLY A 223 -8.37 -18.58 -33.55
C GLY A 223 -7.98 -18.05 -32.17
N ASN A 224 -7.09 -18.76 -31.48
CA ASN A 224 -6.56 -18.34 -30.19
C ASN A 224 -5.50 -17.26 -30.41
N LEU A 225 -5.76 -16.04 -29.97
CA LEU A 225 -4.87 -14.90 -30.10
C LEU A 225 -4.11 -14.68 -28.79
N THR A 226 -2.80 -14.49 -28.89
CA THR A 226 -1.96 -13.97 -27.82
C THR A 226 -1.42 -12.60 -28.23
N ILE A 227 -1.56 -11.63 -27.34
CA ILE A 227 -1.07 -10.26 -27.47
C ILE A 227 0.03 -10.08 -26.44
N ASP A 228 1.26 -9.81 -26.88
CA ASP A 228 2.38 -9.64 -25.94
C ASP A 228 2.33 -8.31 -25.22
N SER A 229 3.03 -8.25 -24.08
CA SER A 229 3.20 -7.05 -23.28
C SER A 229 3.82 -5.90 -24.08
N TYR A 230 3.27 -4.70 -23.91
CA TYR A 230 3.86 -3.44 -24.38
C TYR A 230 3.65 -2.35 -23.33
N THR A 231 4.35 -1.22 -23.49
CA THR A 231 4.23 -0.07 -22.58
C THR A 231 3.90 1.20 -23.34
N VAL A 232 2.81 1.85 -22.95
CA VAL A 232 2.48 3.21 -23.37
C VAL A 232 2.98 4.18 -22.31
N LYS A 233 3.80 5.15 -22.73
CA LYS A 233 4.44 6.09 -21.82
C LYS A 233 3.75 7.46 -21.81
N ASN A 234 3.93 8.17 -20.71
CA ASN A 234 3.61 9.60 -20.55
C ASN A 234 2.14 9.95 -20.80
N LEU A 235 1.20 9.14 -20.26
CA LEU A 235 -0.21 9.53 -20.27
C LEU A 235 -0.39 10.75 -19.37
N SER A 236 -0.94 11.82 -19.94
CA SER A 236 -1.18 13.08 -19.25
C SER A 236 -2.50 13.02 -18.48
N TYR A 237 -2.53 13.67 -17.31
CA TYR A 237 -3.76 13.79 -16.54
C TYR A 237 -4.69 14.85 -17.15
N ASP A 238 -5.95 14.50 -17.31
CA ASP A 238 -7.03 15.40 -17.69
C ASP A 238 -7.95 15.64 -16.49
N GLU A 239 -7.89 16.85 -15.94
CA GLU A 239 -8.67 17.29 -14.77
C GLU A 239 -10.18 17.23 -15.03
N ALA A 240 -10.64 17.48 -16.25
CA ALA A 240 -12.07 17.51 -16.57
C ALA A 240 -12.71 16.13 -16.44
N THR A 241 -12.04 15.09 -16.95
CA THR A 241 -12.54 13.71 -16.91
C THR A 241 -12.00 12.89 -15.73
N HIS A 242 -11.08 13.45 -14.96
CA HIS A 242 -10.32 12.79 -13.89
C HIS A 242 -9.67 11.50 -14.38
N SER A 243 -9.02 11.56 -15.55
CA SER A 243 -8.44 10.38 -16.21
C SER A 243 -7.07 10.69 -16.82
N PHE A 244 -6.26 9.66 -17.02
CA PHE A 244 -5.01 9.76 -17.76
C PHE A 244 -5.24 9.35 -19.20
N ILE A 245 -4.86 10.20 -20.15
CA ILE A 245 -5.18 10.02 -21.56
C ILE A 245 -3.90 10.11 -22.39
N ARG A 246 -3.78 9.23 -23.38
CA ARG A 246 -2.72 9.32 -24.38
C ARG A 246 -3.19 8.81 -25.74
N ASP A 247 -2.96 9.62 -26.77
CA ASP A 247 -2.92 9.17 -28.16
C ASP A 247 -1.48 8.77 -28.50
N TYR A 248 -1.24 7.48 -28.70
CA TYR A 248 0.09 6.93 -28.96
C TYR A 248 0.27 6.49 -30.41
N SER A 249 -0.61 6.94 -31.32
CA SER A 249 -0.60 6.58 -32.74
C SER A 249 0.72 6.92 -33.45
N SER A 250 1.46 7.92 -32.96
CA SER A 250 2.70 8.43 -33.55
C SER A 250 3.96 7.91 -32.86
N ASP A 251 3.85 7.03 -31.87
CA ASP A 251 4.97 6.71 -30.97
C ASP A 251 5.94 5.67 -31.55
N GLY A 252 5.64 5.13 -32.74
CA GLY A 252 6.41 4.05 -33.35
C GLY A 252 6.41 2.75 -32.55
N LEU A 253 5.49 2.63 -31.58
CA LEU A 253 5.32 1.46 -30.73
C LEU A 253 4.88 0.26 -31.58
N LYS A 254 5.31 -0.94 -31.16
CA LYS A 254 4.92 -2.20 -31.77
C LYS A 254 4.40 -3.17 -30.71
N VAL A 255 3.54 -4.09 -31.14
CA VAL A 255 3.07 -5.21 -30.33
C VAL A 255 3.22 -6.50 -31.13
N HIS A 256 3.69 -7.54 -30.46
CA HIS A 256 3.78 -8.87 -31.06
C HIS A 256 2.46 -9.61 -30.90
N LEU A 257 1.95 -10.14 -32.01
CA LEU A 257 0.73 -10.94 -32.03
C LEU A 257 1.03 -12.35 -32.54
N LYS A 258 0.56 -13.34 -31.77
CA LYS A 258 0.64 -14.76 -32.12
C LYS A 258 -0.74 -15.37 -32.15
N SER A 259 -1.06 -16.15 -33.18
CA SER A 259 -2.33 -16.88 -33.26
C SER A 259 -2.18 -18.37 -33.58
N GLU A 260 -3.10 -19.17 -33.04
CA GLU A 260 -3.14 -20.63 -33.22
C GLU A 260 -4.58 -21.12 -33.46
N GLY A 261 -4.76 -22.08 -34.38
CA GLY A 261 -6.07 -22.72 -34.63
C GLY A 261 -7.08 -21.92 -35.46
N GLY A 262 -6.69 -20.76 -36.00
CA GLY A 262 -7.50 -19.97 -36.94
C GLY A 262 -7.13 -20.17 -38.41
N LEU A 263 -7.94 -19.58 -39.30
CA LEU A 263 -7.66 -19.52 -40.75
C LEU A 263 -6.51 -18.55 -41.08
N MET A 264 -6.27 -17.56 -40.23
CA MET A 264 -5.18 -16.61 -40.32
C MET A 264 -4.13 -16.91 -39.24
N SER A 265 -2.89 -17.16 -39.66
CA SER A 265 -1.75 -17.28 -38.75
C SER A 265 -1.07 -15.93 -38.56
N LEU A 266 -0.97 -15.49 -37.32
CA LEU A 266 -0.23 -14.32 -36.86
C LEU A 266 0.97 -14.84 -36.06
N ASN A 267 2.15 -14.30 -36.35
CA ASN A 267 3.35 -14.51 -35.53
C ASN A 267 4.38 -13.43 -35.89
N LYS A 268 4.05 -12.17 -35.63
CA LYS A 268 4.91 -11.03 -35.97
C LYS A 268 4.56 -9.78 -35.17
N ASP A 269 5.46 -8.80 -35.26
CA ASP A 269 5.24 -7.47 -34.72
C ASP A 269 4.36 -6.64 -35.65
N TYR A 270 3.43 -5.90 -35.04
CA TYR A 270 2.57 -4.93 -35.70
C TYR A 270 2.82 -3.56 -35.10
N ALA A 271 2.98 -2.54 -35.94
CA ALA A 271 3.05 -1.16 -35.46
C ALA A 271 1.64 -0.66 -35.17
N PHE A 272 1.52 0.15 -34.12
CA PHE A 272 0.28 0.90 -33.86
C PHE A 272 0.14 2.03 -34.88
N GLU A 273 -1.09 2.27 -35.32
CA GLU A 273 -1.43 3.35 -36.26
C GLU A 273 -2.64 4.14 -35.78
N SER A 274 -2.92 5.25 -36.46
CA SER A 274 -4.04 6.12 -36.10
C SER A 274 -5.40 5.48 -36.44
N PRO A 275 -6.40 5.55 -35.54
CA PRO A 275 -6.31 6.04 -34.16
C PRO A 275 -5.86 4.94 -33.19
N SER A 276 -4.96 5.29 -32.25
CA SER A 276 -4.55 4.47 -31.11
C SER A 276 -4.51 5.31 -29.84
N LYS A 277 -5.46 5.08 -28.94
CA LYS A 277 -5.71 5.89 -27.74
C LYS A 277 -6.01 5.01 -26.53
N ILE A 278 -5.33 5.33 -25.43
CA ILE A 278 -5.53 4.72 -24.11
C ILE A 278 -6.05 5.76 -23.13
N ILE A 279 -6.99 5.35 -22.28
CA ILE A 279 -7.56 6.14 -21.18
C ILE A 279 -7.55 5.27 -19.92
N VAL A 280 -7.01 5.81 -18.83
CA VAL A 280 -6.94 5.15 -17.52
C VAL A 280 -7.70 5.99 -16.50
N LYS A 281 -8.63 5.36 -15.79
CA LYS A 281 -9.43 6.01 -14.74
C LYS A 281 -9.41 5.17 -13.47
N LEU A 282 -9.11 5.80 -12.34
CA LEU A 282 -9.25 5.20 -11.01
C LEU A 282 -10.49 5.79 -10.35
N ASP A 283 -11.41 4.94 -9.92
CA ASP A 283 -12.59 5.38 -9.17
C ASP A 283 -12.28 5.54 -7.66
N GLU A 284 -13.22 6.14 -6.92
CA GLU A 284 -13.13 6.34 -5.47
C GLU A 284 -13.07 5.02 -4.68
N ASN A 285 -13.54 3.91 -5.27
CA ASN A 285 -13.55 2.58 -4.68
C ASN A 285 -12.25 1.78 -4.94
N GLY A 286 -11.26 2.41 -5.57
CA GLY A 286 -9.97 1.82 -5.92
C GLY A 286 -10.01 0.85 -7.10
N THR A 287 -11.06 0.89 -7.92
CA THR A 287 -11.18 0.13 -9.17
C THR A 287 -10.53 0.92 -10.30
N LEU A 288 -9.57 0.29 -10.98
CA LEU A 288 -8.95 0.83 -12.17
C LEU A 288 -9.72 0.36 -13.41
N THR A 289 -10.13 1.31 -14.25
CA THR A 289 -10.67 1.05 -15.57
C THR A 289 -9.68 1.55 -16.61
N ILE A 290 -9.29 0.69 -17.55
CA ILE A 290 -8.46 1.05 -18.69
C ILE A 290 -9.26 0.77 -19.95
N THR A 291 -9.42 1.79 -20.80
CA THR A 291 -9.97 1.60 -22.14
C THR A 291 -8.86 1.87 -23.13
N ASN A 292 -8.61 0.91 -24.02
CA ASN A 292 -7.61 1.06 -25.06
C ASN A 292 -8.24 0.71 -26.41
N SER A 293 -8.27 1.67 -27.31
CA SER A 293 -8.79 1.50 -28.68
C SER A 293 -7.68 1.80 -29.66
N TYR A 294 -7.35 0.84 -30.51
CA TYR A 294 -6.18 0.92 -31.38
C TYR A 294 -6.36 0.26 -32.72
N ARG A 295 -5.52 0.70 -33.67
CA ARG A 295 -5.35 0.08 -34.98
C ARG A 295 -3.92 -0.40 -35.14
N LEU A 296 -3.78 -1.47 -35.91
CA LEU A 296 -2.50 -2.09 -36.20
C LEU A 296 -2.28 -2.08 -37.71
N THR A 297 -1.06 -1.75 -38.13
CA THR A 297 -0.69 -1.70 -39.55
C THR A 297 -1.08 -2.97 -40.29
N HIS A 298 -1.76 -2.83 -41.43
CA HIS A 298 -2.27 -3.94 -42.26
C HIS A 298 -3.39 -4.79 -41.63
N MET A 299 -3.95 -4.39 -40.48
CA MET A 299 -5.15 -5.02 -39.95
C MET A 299 -6.41 -4.24 -40.38
N PRO A 300 -7.42 -4.90 -40.99
CA PRO A 300 -8.59 -4.21 -41.54
C PRO A 300 -9.58 -3.72 -40.47
N LEU A 301 -9.54 -4.30 -39.26
CA LEU A 301 -10.45 -3.98 -38.16
C LEU A 301 -9.65 -3.41 -36.98
N SER A 302 -10.21 -2.41 -36.31
CA SER A 302 -9.68 -1.89 -35.05
C SER A 302 -9.90 -2.87 -33.91
N ILE A 303 -9.13 -2.75 -32.83
CA ILE A 303 -9.31 -3.50 -31.60
C ILE A 303 -9.65 -2.52 -30.49
N SER A 304 -10.62 -2.87 -29.65
CA SER A 304 -10.91 -2.12 -28.43
C SER A 304 -10.95 -3.07 -27.24
N ALA A 305 -10.14 -2.77 -26.22
CA ALA A 305 -10.07 -3.51 -24.97
C ALA A 305 -10.54 -2.63 -23.81
N THR A 306 -11.36 -3.20 -22.93
CA THR A 306 -11.76 -2.60 -21.66
C THR A 306 -11.31 -3.51 -20.54
N TYR A 307 -10.39 -3.01 -19.71
CA TYR A 307 -9.91 -3.69 -18.52
C TYR A 307 -10.53 -3.07 -17.28
N THR A 308 -10.90 -3.93 -16.32
CA THR A 308 -11.28 -3.52 -14.96
C THR A 308 -10.53 -4.37 -13.95
N GLY A 309 -9.98 -3.74 -12.91
CA GLY A 309 -9.27 -4.47 -11.87
C GLY A 309 -9.07 -3.69 -10.59
N LYS A 310 -8.60 -4.39 -9.56
CA LYS A 310 -8.28 -3.79 -8.26
C LYS A 310 -6.79 -3.90 -7.97
N LYS A 311 -6.29 -2.95 -7.20
CA LYS A 311 -4.88 -2.92 -6.77
C LYS A 311 -4.57 -4.22 -6.03
N ALA A 312 -3.52 -4.92 -6.45
CA ALA A 312 -3.05 -6.11 -5.75
C ALA A 312 -2.70 -5.73 -4.31
N LYS A 313 -3.12 -6.58 -3.35
CA LYS A 313 -2.81 -6.41 -1.92
C LYS A 313 -1.36 -6.76 -1.62
#